data_AF-A0A2H6GPE3-F1
#
_entry.id   AF-A0A2H6GPE3-F1
#
_cell.length_a   1.000
_cell.length_b   1.000
_cell.length_c   1.000
_cell.angle_alpha   90.00
_cell.angle_beta   90.00
_cell.angle_gamma   90.00
#
_symmetry.space_group_name_H-M   'P 1'
#
loop_
_entity.id
_entity.type
_entity.pdbx_description
1 polymer ?
#
loop_
_entity_poly.entity_id
_entity_poly.type
_entity_poly.pdbx_seq_one_letter_code
_entity_poly.pdbx_strand_id
1 'polypeptide(L)'
;MKSANFPKRNTFGQSLIIFVAILFIPLTAPADWDFSKHSIPVEGIRGGGPPRDGIPALFNPKYLSARESDKLLKPDERVLGVTINGVSRAYPIRIMSWHELVNDEINGVPYLVSWNPSWSTGSCGREYTPTRGFTGQNSSRGPPSYLLPAPP
;
A
#
# COMPACT_ATOMS: atom_id res chain seq x y z
N MET A 1 5.98 -14.88 70.45
CA MET A 1 6.14 -14.12 69.20
C MET A 1 7.60 -13.68 69.07
N LYS A 2 8.38 -14.26 68.15
CA LYS A 2 9.73 -13.78 67.80
C LYS A 2 9.61 -12.97 66.50
N SER A 3 9.90 -11.67 66.60
CA SER A 3 9.95 -10.76 65.46
C SER A 3 11.13 -11.13 64.55
N ALA A 4 10.86 -11.38 63.26
CA ALA A 4 11.90 -11.66 62.27
C ALA A 4 12.47 -10.32 61.74
N ASN A 5 13.75 -10.08 61.99
CA ASN A 5 14.47 -8.95 61.42
C ASN A 5 14.78 -9.22 59.94
N PHE A 6 14.08 -8.55 59.03
CA PHE A 6 14.43 -8.56 57.62
C PHE A 6 15.62 -7.63 57.36
N PRO A 7 16.68 -8.09 56.65
CA PRO A 7 17.82 -7.24 56.33
C PRO A 7 17.41 -6.09 55.41
N LYS A 8 17.83 -4.86 55.76
CA LYS A 8 17.59 -3.67 54.92
C LYS A 8 18.24 -3.88 53.55
N ARG A 9 17.41 -3.81 52.50
CA ARG A 9 17.81 -3.97 51.11
C ARG A 9 18.55 -2.70 50.65
N ASN A 10 19.84 -2.81 50.36
CA ASN A 10 20.68 -1.70 49.91
C ASN A 10 20.40 -1.37 48.44
N THR A 11 19.38 -0.55 48.19
CA THR A 11 18.93 -0.15 46.84
C THR A 11 19.97 0.67 46.08
N PHE A 12 20.79 1.46 46.77
CA PHE A 12 21.81 2.32 46.15
C PHE A 12 22.91 1.53 45.42
N GLY A 13 23.42 0.46 46.04
CA GLY A 13 24.42 -0.42 45.42
C GLY A 13 23.84 -1.20 44.25
N GLN A 14 22.56 -1.60 44.33
CA GLN A 14 21.87 -2.28 43.23
C GLN A 14 21.69 -1.37 42.02
N SER A 15 21.33 -0.10 42.22
CA SER A 15 21.18 0.87 41.12
C SER A 15 22.51 1.19 40.43
N LEU A 16 23.61 1.29 41.18
CA LEU A 16 24.93 1.56 40.60
C LEU A 16 25.42 0.40 39.74
N ILE A 17 25.20 -0.84 40.16
CA ILE A 17 25.57 -2.04 39.40
C ILE A 17 24.80 -2.10 38.08
N ILE A 18 23.50 -1.79 38.09
CA ILE A 18 22.69 -1.74 36.87
C ILE A 18 23.19 -0.64 35.93
N PHE A 19 23.51 0.54 36.47
CA PHE A 19 24.02 1.65 35.66
C PHE A 19 25.37 1.33 34.99
N VAL A 20 26.27 0.70 35.75
CA VAL A 20 27.56 0.23 35.22
C VAL A 20 27.35 -0.87 34.19
N ALA A 21 26.44 -1.81 34.41
CA ALA A 21 26.15 -2.88 33.45
C ALA A 21 25.60 -2.34 32.11
N ILE A 22 24.79 -1.28 32.13
CA ILE A 22 24.24 -0.64 30.92
C ILE A 22 25.35 0.06 30.11
N LEU A 23 26.37 0.62 30.77
CA LEU A 23 27.51 1.25 30.09
C LEU A 23 28.36 0.26 29.29
N PHE A 24 28.28 -1.04 29.59
CA PHE A 24 29.00 -2.11 28.87
C PHE A 24 28.16 -2.82 27.80
N ILE A 25 26.91 -2.40 27.57
CA ILE A 25 26.11 -2.93 26.45
C ILE A 25 26.58 -2.21 25.17
N PRO A 26 27.18 -2.90 24.19
CA PRO A 26 27.54 -2.27 22.94
C PRO A 26 26.27 -1.76 22.24
N LEU A 27 26.18 -0.44 22.04
CA LEU A 27 25.01 0.25 21.46
C LEU A 27 24.82 -0.02 19.95
N THR A 28 25.66 -0.87 19.37
CA THR A 28 25.67 -1.20 17.94
C THR A 28 25.57 -2.70 17.77
N ALA A 29 24.36 -3.18 17.52
CA ALA A 29 24.16 -4.45 16.85
C ALA A 29 23.93 -4.12 15.37
N PRO A 30 24.94 -4.20 14.49
CA PRO A 30 24.67 -4.16 13.06
C PRO A 30 23.79 -5.37 12.75
N ALA A 31 22.56 -5.12 12.32
CA ALA A 31 21.70 -6.15 11.77
C ALA A 31 22.21 -6.48 10.36
N ASP A 32 23.29 -7.25 10.26
CA ASP A 32 23.82 -7.70 8.98
C ASP A 32 23.05 -8.94 8.51
N TRP A 33 22.46 -8.85 7.31
CA TRP A 33 21.83 -9.98 6.64
C TRP A 33 22.88 -10.77 5.85
N ASP A 34 23.11 -12.03 6.22
CA ASP A 34 24.00 -12.96 5.52
C ASP A 34 23.25 -13.68 4.38
N PHE A 35 23.51 -13.27 3.13
CA PHE A 35 22.92 -13.86 1.93
C PHE A 35 23.68 -15.10 1.41
N SER A 36 24.76 -15.53 2.07
CA SER A 36 25.55 -16.69 1.62
C SER A 36 24.86 -18.04 1.91
N LYS A 37 23.87 -18.05 2.79
CA LYS A 37 23.14 -19.26 3.19
C LYS A 37 21.83 -19.36 2.43
N HIS A 38 21.73 -20.39 1.61
CA HIS A 38 20.54 -20.70 0.81
C HIS A 38 20.33 -22.22 0.75
N SER A 39 19.08 -22.65 0.96
CA SER A 39 18.65 -24.05 0.94
C SER A 39 18.35 -24.57 -0.47
N ILE A 40 18.29 -23.67 -1.45
CA ILE A 40 18.03 -23.96 -2.86
C ILE A 40 19.13 -23.36 -3.74
N PRO A 41 19.49 -23.99 -4.86
CA PRO A 41 20.42 -23.40 -5.84
C PRO A 41 19.87 -22.08 -6.39
N VAL A 42 20.64 -21.00 -6.29
CA VAL A 42 20.20 -19.64 -6.67
C VAL A 42 20.03 -19.53 -8.17
N GLU A 43 20.87 -20.23 -8.94
CA GLU A 43 20.82 -20.34 -10.40
C GLU A 43 19.52 -20.97 -10.94
N GLY A 44 18.78 -21.68 -10.08
CA GLY A 44 17.46 -22.24 -10.42
C GLY A 44 16.31 -21.25 -10.24
N ILE A 45 16.53 -20.11 -9.59
CA ILE A 45 15.50 -19.11 -9.32
C ILE A 45 15.20 -18.35 -10.61
N ARG A 46 13.97 -18.46 -11.10
CA ARG A 46 13.48 -17.74 -12.28
C ARG A 46 12.42 -16.72 -11.89
N GLY A 47 12.36 -15.62 -12.63
CA GLY A 47 11.28 -14.65 -12.51
C GLY A 47 9.97 -15.25 -13.03
N GLY A 48 8.94 -15.27 -12.19
CA GLY A 48 7.60 -15.78 -12.53
C GLY A 48 6.61 -14.70 -12.99
N GLY A 49 7.02 -13.44 -13.00
CA GLY A 49 6.15 -12.29 -13.31
C GLY A 49 6.68 -11.46 -14.47
N PRO A 50 5.92 -10.43 -14.86
CA PRO A 50 6.41 -9.43 -15.80
C PRO A 50 7.70 -8.79 -15.27
N PRO A 51 8.56 -8.28 -16.17
CA PRO A 51 9.76 -7.56 -15.76
C PRO A 51 9.39 -6.35 -14.91
N ARG A 52 10.37 -5.76 -14.23
CA ARG A 52 10.19 -4.45 -13.60
C ARG A 52 9.57 -3.48 -14.62
N ASP A 53 8.53 -2.77 -14.20
CA ASP A 53 7.74 -1.83 -15.03
C ASP A 53 7.00 -2.46 -16.23
N GLY A 54 6.86 -3.79 -16.26
CA GLY A 54 6.13 -4.50 -17.32
C GLY A 54 4.61 -4.33 -17.30
N ILE A 55 4.07 -3.66 -16.27
CA ILE A 55 2.67 -3.26 -16.15
C ILE A 55 2.66 -1.75 -15.84
N PRO A 56 2.48 -0.88 -16.85
CA PRO A 56 2.59 0.55 -16.65
C PRO A 56 1.34 1.09 -15.94
N ALA A 57 1.54 1.80 -14.83
CA ALA A 57 0.45 2.55 -14.21
C ALA A 57 -0.08 3.64 -15.16
N LEU A 58 -1.38 3.91 -15.09
CA LEU A 58 -1.99 4.98 -15.85
C LEU A 58 -1.95 6.28 -15.07
N PHE A 59 -1.28 7.29 -15.65
CA PHE A 59 -1.16 8.63 -15.12
C PHE A 59 -2.03 9.60 -15.91
N ASN A 60 -2.56 10.63 -15.25
CA ASN A 60 -3.40 11.67 -15.84
C ASN A 60 -4.57 11.11 -16.66
N PRO A 61 -5.43 10.31 -16.00
CA PRO A 61 -6.59 9.72 -16.65
C PRO A 61 -7.54 10.78 -17.20
N LYS A 62 -7.96 10.62 -18.45
CA LYS A 62 -8.92 11.53 -19.09
C LYS A 62 -10.31 10.95 -19.00
N TYR A 63 -11.34 11.79 -18.84
CA TYR A 63 -12.69 11.31 -18.61
C TYR A 63 -13.69 11.65 -19.72
N LEU A 64 -14.58 10.72 -20.03
CA LEU A 64 -15.77 10.91 -20.86
C LEU A 64 -17.03 10.97 -19.99
N SER A 65 -18.05 11.66 -20.50
CA SER A 65 -19.40 11.57 -19.95
C SER A 65 -19.99 10.17 -20.19
N ALA A 66 -21.01 9.81 -19.43
CA ALA A 66 -21.74 8.55 -19.63
C ALA A 66 -22.26 8.42 -21.08
N ARG A 67 -22.87 9.49 -21.60
CA ARG A 67 -23.42 9.53 -22.97
C ARG A 67 -22.36 9.34 -24.07
N GLU A 68 -21.16 9.87 -23.86
CA GLU A 68 -20.06 9.64 -24.80
C GLU A 68 -19.51 8.22 -24.69
N SER A 69 -19.49 7.68 -23.48
CA SER A 69 -19.00 6.32 -23.19
C SER A 69 -19.90 5.23 -23.78
N ASP A 70 -21.21 5.48 -23.92
CA ASP A 70 -22.16 4.57 -24.60
C ASP A 70 -21.75 4.22 -26.04
N LYS A 71 -20.92 5.05 -26.68
CA LYS A 71 -20.41 4.79 -28.04
C LYS A 71 -19.18 3.89 -28.07
N LEU A 72 -18.50 3.71 -26.93
CA LEU A 72 -17.21 3.03 -26.81
C LEU A 72 -17.27 1.75 -25.97
N LEU A 73 -18.21 1.70 -25.01
CA LEU A 73 -18.42 0.55 -24.14
C LEU A 73 -19.45 -0.38 -24.75
N LYS A 74 -19.22 -1.69 -24.58
CA LYS A 74 -20.26 -2.67 -24.89
C LYS A 74 -21.34 -2.64 -23.80
N PRO A 75 -22.61 -2.97 -24.11
CA PRO A 75 -23.70 -2.96 -23.12
C PRO A 75 -23.45 -3.84 -21.88
N ASP A 76 -22.66 -4.91 -22.03
CA ASP A 76 -22.31 -5.89 -21.00
C ASP A 76 -20.88 -5.71 -20.44
N GLU A 77 -20.20 -4.62 -20.79
CA GLU A 77 -18.82 -4.39 -20.38
C GLU A 77 -18.73 -4.11 -18.87
N ARG A 78 -17.91 -4.90 -18.17
CA ARG A 78 -17.68 -4.71 -16.73
C ARG A 78 -16.83 -3.47 -16.48
N VAL A 79 -17.19 -2.73 -15.44
CA VAL A 79 -16.44 -1.58 -14.94
C VAL A 79 -16.21 -1.73 -13.44
N LEU A 80 -15.09 -1.22 -12.95
CA LEU A 80 -14.91 -0.92 -11.54
C LEU A 80 -15.54 0.46 -11.30
N GLY A 81 -16.62 0.51 -10.52
CA GLY A 81 -17.26 1.76 -10.14
C GLY A 81 -16.69 2.30 -8.82
N VAL A 82 -16.25 3.55 -8.81
CA VAL A 82 -15.80 4.26 -7.60
C VAL A 82 -16.72 5.44 -7.38
N THR A 83 -17.12 5.72 -6.13
CA THR A 83 -17.90 6.92 -5.80
C THR A 83 -17.33 7.60 -4.57
N ILE A 84 -16.84 8.82 -4.74
CA ILE A 84 -16.14 9.60 -3.72
C ILE A 84 -16.64 11.04 -3.79
N ASN A 85 -17.03 11.61 -2.64
CA ASN A 85 -17.22 13.05 -2.45
C ASN A 85 -18.04 13.85 -3.52
N GLY A 86 -19.00 13.28 -4.24
CA GLY A 86 -19.64 14.04 -5.34
C GLY A 86 -19.46 13.44 -6.71
N VAL A 87 -18.55 12.50 -6.83
CA VAL A 87 -18.01 12.12 -8.12
C VAL A 87 -17.95 10.62 -8.12
N SER A 88 -18.68 10.01 -9.03
CA SER A 88 -18.42 8.64 -9.36
C SER A 88 -17.42 8.65 -10.50
N ARG A 89 -16.75 7.51 -10.67
CA ARG A 89 -15.97 7.19 -11.84
C ARG A 89 -16.16 5.73 -12.16
N ALA A 90 -15.99 5.40 -13.43
CA ALA A 90 -16.07 4.03 -13.89
C ALA A 90 -14.82 3.72 -14.72
N TYR A 91 -14.11 2.68 -14.29
CA TYR A 91 -12.85 2.23 -14.85
C TYR A 91 -13.11 0.90 -15.56
N PRO A 92 -13.18 0.87 -16.91
CA PRO A 92 -13.44 -0.35 -17.65
C PRO A 92 -12.41 -1.42 -17.34
N ILE A 93 -12.88 -2.65 -17.07
CA ILE A 93 -11.99 -3.76 -16.68
C ILE A 93 -10.96 -4.06 -17.77
N ARG A 94 -11.26 -3.83 -19.06
CA ARG A 94 -10.26 -4.03 -20.12
C ARG A 94 -9.06 -3.08 -20.01
N ILE A 95 -9.30 -1.83 -19.60
CA ILE A 95 -8.24 -0.82 -19.40
C ILE A 95 -7.48 -1.16 -18.11
N MET A 96 -8.22 -1.46 -17.05
CA MET A 96 -7.64 -1.84 -15.76
C MET A 96 -6.84 -3.14 -15.84
N SER A 97 -7.17 -4.07 -16.73
CA SER A 97 -6.40 -5.32 -16.89
C SER A 97 -5.07 -5.13 -17.60
N TRP A 98 -4.87 -4.00 -18.29
CA TRP A 98 -3.58 -3.65 -18.88
C TRP A 98 -2.73 -2.80 -17.95
N HIS A 99 -3.35 -1.85 -17.25
CA HIS A 99 -2.63 -0.90 -16.39
C HIS A 99 -2.52 -1.33 -14.93
N GLU A 100 -3.47 -2.12 -14.42
CA GLU A 100 -3.69 -2.57 -13.03
C GLU A 100 -3.75 -1.48 -11.95
N LEU A 101 -3.20 -0.29 -12.21
CA LEU A 101 -3.08 0.86 -11.33
C LEU A 101 -3.42 2.13 -12.12
N VAL A 102 -4.27 2.96 -11.54
CA VAL A 102 -4.61 4.29 -12.05
C VAL A 102 -4.36 5.29 -10.93
N ASN A 103 -3.47 6.24 -11.19
CA ASN A 103 -3.26 7.40 -10.32
C ASN A 103 -4.23 8.49 -10.74
N ASP A 104 -5.25 8.67 -9.93
CA ASP A 104 -6.41 9.47 -10.26
C ASP A 104 -6.60 10.64 -9.29
N GLU A 105 -7.25 11.71 -9.72
CA GLU A 105 -7.53 12.87 -8.88
C GLU A 105 -9.01 13.21 -8.89
N ILE A 106 -9.66 13.10 -7.74
CA ILE A 106 -11.08 13.43 -7.56
C ILE A 106 -11.18 14.64 -6.64
N ASN A 107 -11.69 15.76 -7.18
CA ASN A 107 -11.83 17.03 -6.47
C ASN A 107 -10.51 17.51 -5.83
N GLY A 108 -9.38 17.44 -6.56
CA GLY A 108 -8.09 17.87 -6.03
C GLY A 108 -7.41 16.88 -5.08
N VAL A 109 -8.02 15.70 -4.86
CA VAL A 109 -7.50 14.70 -3.93
C VAL A 109 -7.02 13.48 -4.70
N PRO A 110 -5.78 13.02 -4.50
CA PRO A 110 -5.24 11.86 -5.20
C PRO A 110 -5.83 10.56 -4.66
N TYR A 111 -6.15 9.64 -5.57
CA TYR A 111 -6.66 8.31 -5.32
C TYR A 111 -5.92 7.31 -6.20
N LEU A 112 -5.51 6.20 -5.59
CA LEU A 112 -5.03 5.04 -6.30
C LEU A 112 -6.21 4.08 -6.51
N VAL A 113 -6.51 3.79 -7.76
CA VAL A 113 -7.45 2.73 -8.14
C VAL A 113 -6.64 1.55 -8.63
N SER A 114 -6.88 0.38 -8.07
CA SER A 114 -6.17 -0.86 -8.41
C SER A 114 -7.12 -1.97 -8.82
N TRP A 115 -6.62 -2.85 -9.68
CA TRP A 115 -7.32 -4.03 -10.17
C TRP A 115 -6.34 -5.19 -10.29
N ASN A 116 -6.72 -6.34 -9.73
CA ASN A 116 -6.00 -7.59 -9.91
C ASN A 116 -6.80 -8.48 -10.89
N PRO A 117 -6.28 -8.77 -12.09
CA PRO A 117 -6.96 -9.62 -13.07
C PRO A 117 -7.14 -11.06 -12.61
N SER A 118 -6.19 -11.60 -11.85
CA SER A 118 -6.17 -13.00 -11.41
C SER A 118 -7.26 -13.33 -10.39
N TRP A 119 -7.57 -12.38 -9.50
CA TRP A 119 -8.64 -12.54 -8.51
C TRP A 119 -9.91 -11.77 -8.86
N SER A 120 -9.91 -11.01 -9.97
CA SER A 120 -11.03 -10.15 -10.37
C SER A 120 -11.50 -9.20 -9.26
N THR A 121 -10.54 -8.70 -8.47
CA THR A 121 -10.79 -7.81 -7.34
C THR A 121 -10.24 -6.42 -7.64
N GLY A 122 -11.04 -5.39 -7.35
CA GLY A 122 -10.60 -4.00 -7.42
C GLY A 122 -10.59 -3.34 -6.05
N SER A 123 -9.71 -2.37 -5.85
CA SER A 123 -9.72 -1.53 -4.66
C SER A 123 -9.42 -0.08 -5.02
N CYS A 124 -9.97 0.85 -4.25
CA CYS A 124 -9.68 2.27 -4.39
C CYS A 124 -9.35 2.82 -3.02
N GLY A 125 -8.22 3.50 -2.91
CA GLY A 125 -7.77 4.17 -1.69
C GLY A 125 -7.35 5.60 -2.02
N ARG A 126 -7.58 6.51 -1.07
CA ARG A 126 -6.92 7.81 -1.15
C ARG A 126 -5.42 7.59 -1.10
N GLU A 127 -4.68 8.27 -1.96
CA GLU A 127 -3.25 8.35 -1.79
C GLU A 127 -3.00 9.18 -0.53
N TYR A 128 -2.77 8.48 0.57
CA TYR A 128 -2.29 9.10 1.78
C TYR A 128 -0.79 9.22 1.57
N THR A 129 -0.34 10.39 1.15
CA THR A 129 1.07 10.78 1.27
C THR A 129 1.23 11.56 2.57
N PRO A 130 1.36 10.91 3.73
CA PRO A 130 2.29 11.43 4.69
C PRO A 130 3.68 11.17 4.11
N THR A 131 4.65 11.98 4.46
CA THR A 131 6.07 11.66 4.26
C THR A 131 6.51 10.33 4.92
N ARG A 132 5.58 9.49 5.41
CA ARG A 132 5.69 8.11 5.89
C ARG A 132 4.32 7.61 6.37
N GLY A 133 3.77 6.53 5.81
CA GLY A 133 2.76 5.66 6.46
C GLY A 133 1.29 6.13 6.61
N PHE A 134 0.37 5.40 5.95
CA PHE A 134 -1.10 5.28 6.12
C PHE A 134 -1.81 5.87 7.37
N THR A 135 -2.93 6.59 7.15
CA THR A 135 -4.19 6.56 7.95
C THR A 135 -5.31 7.41 7.30
N GLY A 136 -6.44 6.85 6.84
CA GLY A 136 -7.51 7.59 6.10
C GLY A 136 -8.68 8.17 6.93
N GLN A 137 -9.62 8.90 6.28
CA GLN A 137 -11.05 9.15 6.66
C GLN A 137 -11.95 9.69 5.48
N ASN A 138 -13.24 9.35 5.47
CA ASN A 138 -14.27 9.44 4.38
C ASN A 138 -14.99 10.81 4.14
N SER A 139 -15.63 11.05 2.95
CA SER A 139 -17.10 11.32 2.79
C SER A 139 -17.64 11.92 1.44
N SER A 140 -18.61 11.21 0.81
CA SER A 140 -19.90 11.63 0.14
C SER A 140 -20.09 12.14 -1.33
N ARG A 141 -20.46 11.20 -2.25
CA ARG A 141 -21.52 11.14 -3.33
C ARG A 141 -21.78 12.18 -4.44
N GLY A 142 -21.66 11.73 -5.71
CA GLY A 142 -22.31 12.22 -6.96
C GLY A 142 -21.79 11.43 -8.20
N PRO A 143 -22.09 11.76 -9.48
CA PRO A 143 -22.22 10.79 -10.60
C PRO A 143 -20.96 10.42 -11.44
N PRO A 144 -20.98 9.33 -12.28
CA PRO A 144 -19.78 8.72 -12.87
C PRO A 144 -19.09 9.43 -14.03
N SER A 145 -17.75 9.55 -14.01
CA SER A 145 -16.86 9.96 -15.11
C SER A 145 -15.94 8.81 -15.57
N TYR A 146 -15.74 8.59 -16.89
CA TYR A 146 -15.12 7.36 -17.46
C TYR A 146 -13.75 7.54 -18.11
N LEU A 147 -12.79 6.66 -17.81
CA LEU A 147 -11.40 6.82 -18.24
C LEU A 147 -11.15 6.52 -19.73
N LEU A 148 -10.44 7.40 -20.46
CA LEU A 148 -10.02 7.21 -21.84
C LEU A 148 -8.90 6.17 -21.95
N PRO A 149 -8.89 5.36 -23.01
CA PRO A 149 -7.72 4.56 -23.36
C PRO A 149 -6.55 5.47 -23.76
N ALA A 150 -5.35 5.18 -23.23
CA ALA A 150 -4.11 5.75 -23.76
C ALA A 150 -3.85 5.20 -25.18
N PRO A 151 -3.21 5.97 -26.07
CA PRO A 151 -2.78 5.46 -27.37
C PRO A 151 -1.75 4.33 -27.20
N PRO A 152 -1.63 3.43 -28.21
CA PRO A 152 -0.83 2.21 -28.14
C PRO A 152 0.67 2.46 -27.92
#